data_AF-A0A7S2NQ73-F1
#
_entry.id   AF-A0A7S2NQ73-F1
#
_cell.length_a   1.000
_cell.length_b   1.000
_cell.length_c   1.000
_cell.angle_alpha   90.00
_cell.angle_beta   90.00
_cell.angle_gamma   90.00
#
_symmetry.space_group_name_H-M   'P 1'
#
loop_
_entity.id
_entity.type
_entity.pdbx_description
1 polymer ?
#
loop_
_entity_poly.entity_id
_entity_poly.type
_entity_poly.pdbx_seq_one_letter_code
_entity_poly.pdbx_strand_id
1 'polypeptide(L)'
;RPSAGADTTAPLVDQRGGEVRSRRTGAVASLTYRVEWRRYPEVSRLHGAWRVSIQRADNLPGLDHFQGRSTSDPYAVVTAVSQDGRFRFEQQTCVVARQLNPWWGETFELPVAADPAALHT
;
A
#
# COMPACT_ATOMS: atom_id res chain seq x y z
N ARG A 1 13.13 -17.29 14.20
CA ARG A 1 11.75 -17.17 13.67
C ARG A 1 11.63 -15.77 13.07
N PRO A 2 11.37 -15.58 11.76
CA PRO A 2 11.05 -14.26 11.26
C PRO A 2 9.69 -13.86 11.85
N SER A 3 9.65 -12.72 12.53
CA SER A 3 8.41 -12.12 13.02
C SER A 3 7.53 -11.80 11.81
N ALA A 4 6.34 -12.41 11.74
CA ALA A 4 5.30 -11.95 10.82
C ALA A 4 5.10 -10.45 11.06
N GLY A 5 5.08 -9.65 9.99
CA GLY A 5 4.85 -8.21 10.12
C GLY A 5 3.53 -7.99 10.85
N ALA A 6 3.50 -7.14 11.88
CA ALA A 6 2.26 -6.73 12.50
C ALA A 6 1.50 -5.80 11.54
N ASP A 7 0.17 -5.76 11.67
CA ASP A 7 -0.61 -4.72 11.00
C ASP A 7 -0.23 -3.36 11.59
N THR A 8 0.07 -2.42 10.71
CA THR A 8 0.39 -1.03 11.03
C THR A 8 -0.72 -0.15 10.47
N THR A 9 -1.26 0.73 11.30
CA THR A 9 -2.18 1.78 10.87
C THR A 9 -1.47 3.11 10.89
N ALA A 10 -1.41 3.79 9.75
CA ALA A 10 -0.77 5.09 9.59
C ALA A 10 -1.78 6.14 9.12
N PRO A 11 -1.67 7.40 9.60
CA PRO A 11 -2.47 8.50 9.08
C PRO A 11 -2.06 8.80 7.64
N LEU A 12 -3.04 9.16 6.81
CA LEU A 12 -2.79 9.64 5.46
C LEU A 12 -2.41 11.11 5.49
N VAL A 13 -1.36 11.45 4.75
CA VAL A 13 -0.89 12.83 4.56
C VAL A 13 -0.92 13.18 3.08
N ASP A 14 -1.15 14.46 2.78
CA ASP A 14 -1.05 15.00 1.43
C ASP A 14 0.41 15.23 1.02
N GLN A 15 0.62 15.73 -0.21
CA GLN A 15 1.95 16.01 -0.75
C GLN A 15 2.74 17.09 0.02
N ARG A 16 2.07 17.87 0.88
CA ARG A 16 2.66 18.90 1.72
C ARG A 16 2.85 18.44 3.17
N GLY A 17 2.51 17.18 3.48
CA GLY A 17 2.55 16.62 4.83
C GLY A 17 1.34 16.98 5.70
N GLY A 18 0.31 17.62 5.14
CA GLY A 18 -0.94 17.91 5.84
C GLY A 18 -1.78 16.66 6.02
N GLU A 19 -2.39 16.47 7.18
CA GLU A 19 -3.27 15.32 7.43
C GLU A 19 -4.49 15.35 6.50
N VAL A 20 -4.75 14.23 5.85
CA VAL A 20 -5.98 14.03 5.08
C VAL A 20 -7.12 13.75 6.05
N ARG A 21 -8.24 14.47 5.92
CA ARG A 21 -9.38 14.37 6.83
C ARG A 21 -10.67 14.14 6.08
N SER A 22 -11.57 13.36 6.68
CA SER A 22 -12.93 13.21 6.17
C SER A 22 -13.68 14.54 6.22
N ARG A 23 -14.24 14.97 5.09
CA ARG A 23 -15.10 16.16 5.03
C ARG A 23 -16.39 16.03 5.84
N ARG A 24 -16.83 14.80 6.12
CA ARG A 24 -18.09 14.53 6.83
C ARG A 24 -17.90 14.51 8.35
N THR A 25 -16.87 13.85 8.84
CA THR A 25 -16.66 13.62 10.29
C THR A 25 -15.53 14.44 10.89
N GLY A 26 -14.66 15.04 10.07
CA GLY A 26 -13.43 15.70 10.52
C GLY A 26 -12.33 14.75 11.00
N ALA A 27 -12.61 13.44 11.03
CA ALA A 27 -11.67 12.41 11.45
C ALA A 27 -10.49 12.29 10.48
N VAL A 28 -9.31 11.96 11.01
CA VAL A 28 -8.10 11.74 10.22
C VAL A 28 -8.27 10.45 9.41
N ALA A 29 -8.01 10.54 8.11
CA ALA A 29 -8.00 9.39 7.22
C ALA A 29 -6.76 8.54 7.51
N SER A 30 -6.90 7.22 7.46
CA SER A 30 -5.80 6.31 7.77
C SER A 30 -5.78 5.09 6.85
N LEU A 31 -4.62 4.48 6.72
CA LEU A 31 -4.39 3.24 5.98
C LEU A 31 -3.84 2.19 6.94
N THR A 32 -4.45 1.01 6.93
CA THR A 32 -3.93 -0.17 7.61
C THR A 32 -3.24 -1.07 6.59
N TYR A 33 -1.98 -1.40 6.84
CA TYR A 33 -1.16 -2.22 5.95
C TYR A 33 -0.18 -3.07 6.74
N ARG A 34 0.45 -4.03 6.06
CA ARG A 34 1.46 -4.91 6.62
C ARG A 34 2.64 -5.02 5.66
N VAL A 35 3.85 -4.99 6.19
CA VAL A 35 5.07 -5.24 5.42
C VAL A 35 5.87 -6.32 6.12
N GLU A 36 6.24 -7.37 5.37
CA GLU A 36 7.07 -8.45 5.91
C GLU A 36 8.10 -8.91 4.88
N TRP A 37 9.29 -9.29 5.36
CA TRP A 37 10.30 -9.93 4.54
C TRP A 37 10.16 -11.45 4.63
N ARG A 38 9.99 -12.10 3.48
CA ARG A 38 9.97 -13.55 3.36
C ARG A 38 11.26 -14.01 2.69
N ARG A 39 12.14 -14.64 3.46
CA ARG A 39 13.36 -15.26 2.94
C ARG A 39 13.01 -16.55 2.18
N TYR A 40 13.63 -16.74 1.02
CA TYR A 40 13.52 -17.99 0.25
C TYR A 40 14.70 -18.93 0.54
N PRO A 41 14.58 -20.23 0.24
CA PRO A 41 15.68 -21.18 0.38
C PRO A 41 16.92 -20.74 -0.41
N GLU A 42 18.12 -21.04 0.08
CA GLU A 42 19.38 -20.58 -0.54
C GLU A 42 19.62 -21.08 -1.96
N VAL A 43 18.97 -22.18 -2.35
CA VAL A 43 19.01 -22.73 -3.71
C VAL A 43 18.16 -21.93 -4.71
N SER A 44 17.37 -20.96 -4.23
CA SER A 44 16.52 -20.11 -5.07
C SER A 44 17.35 -19.04 -5.78
N ARG A 45 16.97 -18.70 -7.02
CA ARG A 45 17.50 -17.52 -7.73
C ARG A 45 17.08 -16.19 -7.07
N LEU A 46 16.14 -16.24 -6.14
CA LEU A 46 15.64 -15.11 -5.37
C LEU A 46 16.07 -15.25 -3.91
N HIS A 47 16.61 -14.18 -3.32
CA HIS A 47 16.96 -14.12 -1.91
C HIS A 47 15.70 -14.15 -1.01
N GLY A 48 14.63 -13.57 -1.51
CA GLY A 48 13.33 -13.50 -0.84
C GLY A 48 12.41 -12.51 -1.52
N ALA A 49 11.33 -12.14 -0.86
CA ALA A 49 10.42 -11.11 -1.30
C ALA A 49 9.93 -10.26 -0.12
N TRP A 50 9.79 -8.96 -0.36
CA TRP A 50 8.94 -8.12 0.50
C TRP A 50 7.48 -8.39 0.14
N ARG A 51 6.67 -8.71 1.13
CA ARG A 51 5.23 -8.84 0.99
C ARG A 51 4.59 -7.60 1.60
N VAL A 52 3.90 -6.84 0.77
CA VAL A 52 3.18 -5.62 1.17
C VAL A 52 1.69 -5.91 1.06
N SER A 53 1.01 -6.04 2.20
CA SER A 53 -0.43 -6.27 2.25
C SER A 53 -1.15 -4.95 2.55
N ILE A 54 -2.02 -4.53 1.65
CA ILE A 54 -2.90 -3.36 1.84
C ILE A 54 -4.25 -3.87 2.34
N GLN A 55 -4.55 -3.64 3.62
CA GLN A 55 -5.73 -4.21 4.26
C GLN A 55 -6.97 -3.36 3.97
N ARG A 56 -6.98 -2.12 4.48
CA ARG A 56 -8.12 -1.21 4.41
C ARG A 56 -7.68 0.24 4.61
N ALA A 57 -8.54 1.17 4.24
CA ALA A 57 -8.46 2.55 4.69
C ALA A 57 -9.71 2.92 5.48
N ASP A 58 -9.58 3.95 6.32
CA ASP A 58 -10.65 4.45 7.18
C ASP A 58 -10.75 5.98 7.03
N ASN A 59 -11.97 6.52 7.07
CA ASN A 59 -12.29 7.96 7.02
C ASN A 59 -11.77 8.73 5.79
N LEU A 60 -11.75 8.09 4.61
CA LEU A 60 -11.36 8.80 3.39
C LEU A 60 -12.26 10.00 3.09
N PRO A 61 -11.74 11.08 2.49
CA PRO A 61 -12.56 12.18 2.02
C PRO A 61 -13.42 11.73 0.83
N GLY A 62 -14.70 12.10 0.84
CA GLY A 62 -15.55 11.99 -0.32
C GLY A 62 -15.24 13.12 -1.30
N LEU A 63 -14.78 12.74 -2.49
CA LEU A 63 -14.43 13.68 -3.57
C LEU A 63 -15.51 13.74 -4.66
N ASP A 64 -16.35 12.72 -4.74
CA ASP A 64 -17.49 12.66 -5.65
C ASP A 64 -18.77 13.06 -4.93
N HIS A 65 -19.54 13.97 -5.55
CA HIS A 65 -20.81 14.45 -5.02
C HIS A 65 -21.95 14.05 -5.96
N PHE A 66 -22.85 13.19 -5.50
CA PHE A 66 -24.03 12.81 -6.26
C PHE A 66 -25.25 12.73 -5.34
N GLN A 67 -26.31 13.48 -5.67
CA GLN A 67 -27.58 13.50 -4.94
C GLN A 67 -27.42 13.67 -3.40
N GLY A 68 -26.59 14.63 -2.98
CA GLY A 68 -26.36 14.90 -1.55
C GLY A 68 -25.54 13.86 -0.80
N ARG A 69 -25.05 12.80 -1.47
CA ARG A 69 -24.07 11.86 -0.94
C ARG A 69 -22.67 12.25 -1.42
N SER A 70 -21.70 12.12 -0.51
CA SER A 70 -20.28 12.32 -0.81
C SER A 70 -19.57 10.99 -0.65
N THR A 71 -18.97 10.49 -1.74
CA THR A 71 -18.27 9.20 -1.81
C THR A 71 -16.96 9.37 -2.56
N SER A 72 -16.17 8.31 -2.64
CA SER A 72 -15.01 8.20 -3.52
C SER A 72 -14.95 6.77 -4.05
N ASP A 73 -14.23 6.55 -5.14
CA ASP A 73 -13.90 5.24 -5.69
C ASP A 73 -12.42 4.90 -5.42
N PRO A 74 -12.01 4.64 -4.15
CA PRO A 74 -10.59 4.54 -3.79
C PRO A 74 -9.89 3.29 -4.34
N TYR A 75 -8.62 3.48 -4.67
CA TYR A 75 -7.59 2.46 -4.86
C TYR A 75 -6.28 2.94 -4.22
N ALA A 76 -5.36 2.02 -3.96
CA ALA A 76 -4.03 2.32 -3.43
C ALA A 76 -2.95 1.91 -4.42
N VAL A 77 -1.85 2.67 -4.47
CA VAL A 77 -0.66 2.36 -5.28
C VAL A 77 0.50 2.06 -4.34
N VAL A 78 1.15 0.92 -4.55
CA VAL A 78 2.38 0.53 -3.87
C VAL A 78 3.54 0.82 -4.82
N THR A 79 4.31 1.85 -4.49
CA THR A 79 5.55 2.19 -5.19
C THR A 79 6.74 1.82 -4.32
N ALA A 80 7.64 0.99 -4.84
CA ALA A 80 8.93 0.72 -4.24
C ALA A 80 10.05 1.28 -5.12
N VAL A 81 11.01 1.93 -4.48
CA VAL A 81 12.13 2.59 -5.15
C VAL A 81 13.42 2.10 -4.50
N SER A 82 14.40 1.72 -5.30
CA SER A 82 15.75 1.39 -4.80
C SER A 82 16.41 2.63 -4.19
N GLN A 83 17.39 2.42 -3.32
CA GLN A 83 18.09 3.53 -2.66
C GLN A 83 18.78 4.48 -3.66
N ASP A 84 19.25 3.96 -4.79
CA ASP A 84 19.86 4.74 -5.88
C ASP A 84 18.83 5.33 -6.87
N GLY A 85 17.54 5.07 -6.66
CA GLY A 85 16.44 5.55 -7.51
C GLY A 85 16.33 4.88 -8.89
N ARG A 86 17.21 3.92 -9.22
CA ARG A 86 17.25 3.32 -10.57
C ARG A 86 16.16 2.30 -10.82
N PHE A 87 15.78 1.56 -9.79
CA PHE A 87 14.71 0.57 -9.87
C PHE A 87 13.45 1.14 -9.22
N ARG A 88 12.37 1.14 -10.00
CA ARG A 88 11.03 1.48 -9.53
C ARG A 88 10.09 0.34 -9.87
N PHE A 89 9.37 -0.11 -8.86
CA PHE A 89 8.27 -1.05 -8.99
C PHE A 89 6.99 -0.36 -8.57
N GLU A 90 5.92 -0.56 -9.34
CA GLU A 90 4.62 0.00 -9.05
C GLU A 90 3.53 -1.05 -9.31
N GLN A 91 2.67 -1.24 -8.32
CA GLN A 91 1.44 -2.01 -8.44
C GLN A 91 0.31 -1.26 -7.75
N GLN A 92 -0.93 -1.60 -8.10
CA GLN A 92 -2.11 -0.96 -7.53
C GLN A 92 -3.15 -2.00 -7.11
N THR A 93 -3.96 -1.64 -6.13
CA THR A 93 -5.14 -2.43 -5.74
C THR A 93 -6.25 -2.31 -6.76
N CYS A 94 -7.29 -3.12 -6.61
CA CYS A 94 -8.57 -2.85 -7.26
C CYS A 94 -9.20 -1.53 -6.76
N VAL A 95 -10.13 -1.03 -7.55
CA VAL A 95 -10.97 0.12 -7.19
C VAL A 95 -12.19 -0.38 -6.42
N VAL A 96 -12.45 0.21 -5.26
CA VAL A 96 -13.66 -0.06 -4.47
C VAL A 96 -14.65 1.08 -4.67
N ALA A 97 -15.74 0.83 -5.39
CA ALA A 97 -16.69 1.89 -5.75
C ALA A 97 -17.47 2.44 -4.54
N ARG A 98 -17.63 3.77 -4.52
CA ARG A 98 -18.50 4.56 -3.63
C ARG A 98 -18.30 4.27 -2.14
N GLN A 99 -17.05 4.13 -1.72
CA GLN A 99 -16.68 3.72 -0.37
C GLN A 99 -15.65 4.67 0.23
N LEU A 100 -15.83 5.03 1.51
CA LEU A 100 -14.88 5.85 2.27
C LEU A 100 -14.09 5.06 3.31
N ASN A 101 -14.47 3.80 3.54
CA ASN A 101 -13.73 2.84 4.36
C ASN A 101 -13.51 1.55 3.56
N PRO A 102 -12.70 1.59 2.48
CA PRO A 102 -12.52 0.45 1.59
C PRO A 102 -11.73 -0.67 2.28
N TRP A 103 -12.08 -1.91 1.97
CA TRP A 103 -11.28 -3.09 2.30
C TRP A 103 -10.80 -3.73 1.00
N TRP A 104 -9.49 -3.92 0.88
CA TRP A 104 -8.85 -4.55 -0.29
C TRP A 104 -8.36 -5.96 0.04
N GLY A 105 -7.61 -6.10 1.14
CA GLY A 105 -7.01 -7.39 1.51
C GLY A 105 -6.00 -7.92 0.50
N GLU A 106 -5.44 -7.06 -0.34
CA GLU A 106 -4.53 -7.42 -1.43
C GLU A 106 -3.08 -7.46 -0.94
N THR A 107 -2.28 -8.40 -1.46
CA THR A 107 -0.85 -8.53 -1.14
C THR A 107 0.00 -8.49 -2.39
N PHE A 108 0.96 -7.58 -2.40
CA PHE A 108 1.94 -7.41 -3.47
C PHE A 108 3.28 -8.00 -3.05
N GLU A 109 3.89 -8.81 -3.91
CA GLU A 109 5.21 -9.38 -3.66
C GLU A 109 6.26 -8.66 -4.51
N LEU A 110 7.32 -8.20 -3.85
CA LEU A 110 8.46 -7.55 -4.46
C LEU A 110 9.67 -8.47 -4.28
N PRO A 111 9.96 -9.35 -5.27
CA PRO A 111 11.07 -10.27 -5.19
C PRO A 111 12.40 -9.53 -5.27
N VAL A 112 13.38 -9.98 -4.49
CA VAL A 112 14.77 -9.51 -4.56
C VAL A 112 15.63 -10.68 -5.01
N ALA A 113 16.37 -10.49 -6.10
CA ALA A 113 17.25 -11.53 -6.61
C ALA A 113 18.37 -11.86 -5.63
N ALA A 114 18.80 -13.12 -5.66
CA ALA A 114 19.98 -13.57 -4.92
C ALA A 114 21.27 -12.94 -5.47
N ASP A 115 21.31 -12.74 -6.80
CA ASP A 115 22.36 -12.01 -7.49
C ASP A 115 21.81 -10.66 -7.99
N PRO A 116 22.34 -9.52 -7.51
CA PRO A 116 21.96 -8.19 -8.00
C PRO A 116 22.12 -8.01 -9.52
N ALA A 117 23.05 -8.73 -10.15
CA ALA A 117 23.26 -8.68 -11.60
C ALA A 117 22.23 -9.52 -12.39
N ALA A 118 21.40 -10.34 -11.73
CA ALA A 118 20.39 -11.15 -12.39
C ALA A 118 19.08 -10.39 -12.69
N LEU A 119 18.91 -9.18 -12.14
CA LEU A 119 17.78 -8.28 -12.41
C LEU A 119 18.22 -7.10 -13.27
N HIS A 120 18.69 -7.38 -14.49
CA HIS A 120 18.73 -6.36 -15.54
C HIS A 120 17.38 -6.40 -16.27
N THR A 121 16.56 -5.38 -16.07
CA THR A 121 15.37 -5.05 -16.86
C THR A 121 15.50 -3.64 -17.38
#